data_AF-A0A4V2AQP6-F1
#
_entry.id   AF-A0A4V2AQP6-F1
#
_cell.length_a   1.000
_cell.length_b   1.000
_cell.length_c   1.000
_cell.angle_alpha   90.00
_cell.angle_beta   90.00
_cell.angle_gamma   90.00
#
_symmetry.space_group_name_H-M   'P 1'
#
loop_
_entity.id
_entity.type
_entity.pdbx_description
1 polymer ?
#
loop_
_entity_poly.entity_id
_entity_poly.type
_entity_poly.pdbx_seq_one_letter_code
_entity_poly.pdbx_strand_id
1 'polypeptide(L)'
;MSNPHGITAMPDFNTFFITRQEGNIVYKLNRTTGTIKTISIDNLPPSNLPSRDPHEIMMTPDYSKYFLTCERSGEIRIMDAISDTLIKAIAVGKKPQEIALSKQTKQMLITCMEDDSPNPGSKGSVYLINYETFETRRLDGAFYQPHGIAADDSKGQFYVLSRNYTSNGPAPHHPSNCGGRNGFYQIFDLLTLEKRPGTFEVPNDPYSADVRFK
;
A
#
# COMPACT_ATOMS: atom_id res chain seq x y z
N MET A 1 18.90 2.02 -11.90
CA MET A 1 17.96 1.65 -10.82
C MET A 1 17.64 0.18 -10.98
N SER A 2 17.59 -0.61 -9.90
CA SER A 2 17.17 -2.02 -9.92
C SER A 2 15.97 -2.19 -8.99
N ASN A 3 15.08 -3.14 -9.32
CA ASN A 3 13.85 -3.45 -8.58
C ASN A 3 12.98 -2.23 -8.18
N PRO A 4 12.75 -1.25 -9.08
CA PRO A 4 11.81 -0.17 -8.78
C PRO A 4 10.38 -0.72 -8.76
N HIS A 5 9.52 -0.16 -7.90
CA HIS A 5 8.10 -0.51 -7.86
C HIS A 5 7.22 0.74 -7.73
N GLY A 6 6.90 1.17 -6.51
CA GLY A 6 6.14 2.39 -6.23
C GLY A 6 6.89 3.67 -6.60
N ILE A 7 6.13 4.68 -7.02
CA ILE A 7 6.65 6.01 -7.36
C ILE A 7 5.68 7.11 -6.90
N THR A 8 6.25 8.19 -6.36
CA THR A 8 5.50 9.42 -6.06
C THR A 8 6.33 10.65 -6.43
N ALA A 9 5.73 11.83 -6.42
CA ALA A 9 6.38 13.08 -6.83
C ALA A 9 6.02 14.25 -5.91
N MET A 10 6.91 15.24 -5.88
CA MET A 10 6.60 16.58 -5.36
C MET A 10 5.58 17.30 -6.26
N PRO A 11 4.91 18.37 -5.78
CA PRO A 11 3.86 19.05 -6.55
C PRO A 11 4.32 19.65 -7.88
N ASP A 12 5.60 20.04 -7.94
CA ASP A 12 6.22 20.61 -9.15
C ASP A 12 6.53 19.56 -10.22
N PHE A 13 6.30 18.27 -9.91
CA PHE A 13 6.61 17.13 -10.76
C PHE A 13 8.07 17.11 -11.25
N ASN A 14 8.97 17.68 -10.42
CA ASN A 14 10.39 17.75 -10.70
C ASN A 14 11.20 16.77 -9.84
N THR A 15 10.76 16.55 -8.61
CA THR A 15 11.39 15.58 -7.69
C THR A 15 10.51 14.35 -7.53
N PHE A 16 11.06 13.17 -7.81
CA PHE A 16 10.38 11.89 -7.69
C PHE A 16 11.06 11.02 -6.63
N PHE A 17 10.25 10.24 -5.92
CA PHE A 17 10.72 9.24 -4.97
C PHE A 17 10.24 7.88 -5.47
N ILE A 18 11.17 6.93 -5.58
CA ILE A 18 10.93 5.61 -6.18
C ILE A 18 11.41 4.56 -5.19
N THR A 19 10.53 3.64 -4.81
CA THR A 19 10.91 2.53 -3.92
C THR A 19 11.83 1.57 -4.65
N ARG A 20 12.67 0.89 -3.88
CA ARG A 20 13.40 -0.29 -4.33
C ARG A 20 12.93 -1.46 -3.51
N GLN A 21 12.32 -2.46 -4.13
CA GLN A 21 11.75 -3.65 -3.47
C GLN A 21 12.78 -4.62 -2.87
N GLU A 22 13.96 -4.12 -2.51
CA GLU A 22 15.00 -4.82 -1.77
C GLU A 22 15.81 -3.78 -1.00
N GLY A 23 16.21 -4.11 0.22
CA GLY A 23 17.08 -3.24 1.00
C GLY A 23 16.36 -2.25 1.88
N ASN A 24 17.06 -1.17 2.21
CA ASN A 24 16.56 -0.08 3.05
C ASN A 24 16.59 1.26 2.30
N ILE A 25 16.39 1.24 0.98
CA ILE A 25 16.61 2.43 0.15
C ILE A 25 15.40 2.87 -0.68
N VAL A 26 15.34 4.18 -0.89
CA VAL A 26 14.48 4.86 -1.86
C VAL A 26 15.37 5.72 -2.77
N TYR A 27 15.07 5.76 -4.06
CA TYR A 27 15.72 6.66 -5.01
C TYR A 27 14.98 8.00 -5.05
N LYS A 28 15.72 9.10 -4.96
CA LYS A 28 15.21 10.47 -5.20
C LYS A 28 15.79 11.01 -6.49
N LEU A 29 14.95 11.12 -7.52
CA LEU A 29 15.30 11.63 -8.84
C LEU A 29 14.90 13.10 -8.95
N ASN A 30 15.83 13.96 -9.39
CA ASN A 30 15.51 15.30 -9.85
C ASN A 30 15.52 15.33 -11.39
N ARG A 31 14.38 15.68 -11.98
CA ARG A 31 14.18 15.66 -13.43
C ARG A 31 14.96 16.75 -14.16
N THR A 32 15.05 17.96 -13.59
CA THR A 32 15.80 19.07 -14.20
C THR A 32 17.29 18.78 -14.29
N THR A 33 17.90 18.24 -13.22
CA THR A 33 19.35 17.99 -13.16
C THR A 33 19.75 16.60 -13.63
N GLY A 34 18.79 15.66 -13.70
CA GLY A 34 19.04 14.25 -13.98
C GLY A 34 19.72 13.50 -12.81
N THR A 35 19.85 14.11 -11.63
CA THR A 35 20.54 13.49 -10.49
C THR A 35 19.66 12.47 -9.78
N ILE A 36 20.23 11.32 -9.42
CA ILE A 36 19.58 10.31 -8.58
C ILE A 36 20.36 10.19 -7.26
N LYS A 37 19.69 10.43 -6.14
CA LYS A 37 20.20 10.24 -4.78
C LYS A 37 19.62 8.96 -4.19
N THR A 38 20.42 8.22 -3.42
CA THR A 38 19.95 7.10 -2.59
C THR A 38 19.65 7.61 -1.18
N ILE A 39 18.46 7.30 -0.66
CA ILE A 39 18.01 7.66 0.68
C ILE A 39 17.88 6.38 1.50
N SER A 40 18.46 6.35 2.70
CA SER A 40 18.19 5.29 3.68
C SER A 40 16.89 5.57 4.43
N ILE A 41 16.08 4.53 4.62
CA ILE A 41 14.76 4.63 5.26
C ILE A 41 14.75 4.16 6.72
N ASP A 42 15.91 3.82 7.29
CA ASP A 42 16.02 3.29 8.64
C ASP A 42 17.22 3.79 9.45
N ASN A 43 17.82 4.92 9.03
CA ASN A 43 19.00 5.54 9.66
C ASN A 43 20.26 4.66 9.68
N LEU A 44 20.27 3.52 8.98
CA LEU A 44 21.45 2.71 8.74
C LEU A 44 22.10 3.11 7.39
N PRO A 45 23.37 2.73 7.15
CA PRO A 45 23.97 2.89 5.83
C PRO A 45 23.07 2.29 4.73
N PRO A 46 22.94 2.95 3.57
CA PRO A 46 22.22 2.40 2.42
C PRO A 46 22.75 1.02 2.05
N SER A 47 21.84 0.07 1.93
CA SER A 47 22.12 -1.32 1.61
C SER A 47 21.10 -1.84 0.61
N ASN A 48 21.60 -2.58 -0.37
CA ASN A 48 20.77 -3.28 -1.35
C ASN A 48 20.37 -4.68 -0.88
N LEU A 49 20.89 -5.14 0.27
CA LEU A 49 20.62 -6.48 0.80
C LEU A 49 19.22 -6.53 1.43
N PRO A 50 18.46 -7.62 1.21
CA PRO A 50 17.09 -7.74 1.73
C PRO A 50 17.00 -7.39 3.23
N SER A 51 16.13 -6.44 3.56
CA SER A 51 15.96 -5.95 4.93
C SER A 51 14.58 -5.36 5.19
N ARG A 52 14.30 -4.14 4.72
CA ARG A 52 12.96 -3.51 4.81
C ARG A 52 12.12 -3.83 3.59
N ASP A 53 12.76 -3.83 2.42
CA ASP A 53 12.21 -4.11 1.10
C ASP A 53 10.99 -3.21 0.84
N PRO A 54 11.20 -1.88 0.64
CA PRO A 54 10.10 -0.96 0.46
C PRO A 54 9.33 -1.25 -0.84
N HIS A 55 8.01 -1.35 -0.76
CA HIS A 55 7.13 -1.73 -1.87
C HIS A 55 6.45 -0.51 -2.50
N GLU A 56 5.52 0.12 -1.79
CA GLU A 56 4.74 1.28 -2.23
C GLU A 56 5.16 2.55 -1.51
N ILE A 57 4.92 3.71 -2.13
CA ILE A 57 5.24 5.03 -1.59
C ILE A 57 4.12 6.04 -1.85
N MET A 58 3.71 6.76 -0.80
CA MET A 58 2.63 7.76 -0.90
C MET A 58 2.95 9.04 -0.14
N MET A 59 2.79 10.19 -0.80
CA MET A 59 2.94 11.52 -0.20
C MET A 59 1.72 11.90 0.65
N THR A 60 1.96 12.62 1.75
CA THR A 60 0.90 13.35 2.45
C THR A 60 0.36 14.49 1.57
N PRO A 61 -0.89 14.97 1.79
CA PRO A 61 -1.49 15.99 0.92
C PRO A 61 -0.74 17.33 0.92
N ASP A 62 -0.04 17.63 2.01
CA ASP A 62 0.80 18.82 2.17
C ASP A 62 2.24 18.61 1.64
N TYR A 63 2.56 17.41 1.14
CA TYR A 63 3.86 16.99 0.64
C TYR A 63 5.00 17.14 1.65
N SER A 64 4.69 17.23 2.95
CA SER A 64 5.71 17.33 4.00
C SER A 64 6.32 15.97 4.35
N LYS A 65 5.60 14.86 4.11
CA LYS A 65 6.04 13.51 4.44
C LYS A 65 5.70 12.54 3.32
N TYR A 66 6.41 11.42 3.29
CA TYR A 66 5.99 10.24 2.55
C TYR A 66 5.98 9.00 3.43
N PHE A 67 5.05 8.10 3.09
CA PHE A 67 4.81 6.83 3.74
C PHE A 67 5.30 5.72 2.81
N LEU A 68 5.99 4.73 3.37
CA LEU A 68 6.53 3.58 2.66
C LEU A 68 6.01 2.30 3.28
N THR A 69 5.45 1.40 2.49
CA THR A 69 5.28 0.02 2.94
C THR A 69 6.62 -0.71 2.88
N CYS A 70 6.99 -1.44 3.93
CA CYS A 70 8.20 -2.27 3.99
C CYS A 70 7.78 -3.74 4.08
N GLU A 71 7.73 -4.40 2.92
CA GLU A 71 7.04 -5.69 2.79
C GLU A 71 7.73 -6.81 3.59
N ARG A 72 9.06 -6.78 3.70
CA ARG A 72 9.82 -7.77 4.46
C ARG A 72 9.74 -7.54 5.96
N SER A 73 9.82 -6.29 6.42
CA SER A 73 9.87 -6.00 7.86
C SER A 73 8.49 -5.86 8.51
N GLY A 74 7.40 -5.76 7.73
CA GLY A 74 6.04 -5.65 8.27
C GLY A 74 5.77 -4.28 8.91
N GLU A 75 6.28 -3.22 8.28
CA GLU A 75 6.24 -1.87 8.85
C GLU A 75 5.84 -0.83 7.80
N ILE A 76 5.36 0.32 8.28
CA ILE A 76 5.28 1.57 7.53
C ILE A 76 6.38 2.51 8.00
N ARG A 77 7.21 3.00 7.07
CA ARG A 77 8.21 4.05 7.35
C ARG A 77 7.65 5.40 6.93
N ILE A 78 7.70 6.37 7.83
CA ILE A 78 7.27 7.75 7.60
C ILE A 78 8.51 8.61 7.55
N MET A 79 8.75 9.27 6.42
CA MET A 79 9.94 10.04 6.15
C MET A 79 9.58 11.51 5.92
N ASP A 80 10.45 12.42 6.34
CA ASP A 80 10.36 13.83 5.96
C ASP A 80 10.77 13.98 4.48
N ALA A 81 9.93 14.62 3.67
CA ALA A 81 10.15 14.73 2.24
C ALA A 81 11.27 15.72 1.86
N ILE A 82 11.58 16.66 2.76
CA ILE A 82 12.54 17.74 2.53
C ILE A 82 13.92 17.34 3.04
N SER A 83 14.02 16.92 4.31
CA SER A 83 15.29 16.53 4.93
C SER A 83 15.72 15.10 4.60
N ASP A 84 14.84 14.28 3.99
CA ASP A 84 15.08 12.87 3.69
C ASP A 84 15.38 12.02 4.96
N THR A 85 14.77 12.36 6.10
CA THR A 85 15.02 11.70 7.38
C THR A 85 13.83 10.90 7.87
N LEU A 86 14.08 9.76 8.54
CA LEU A 86 13.03 8.96 9.16
C LEU A 86 12.38 9.73 10.32
N ILE A 87 11.06 9.88 10.27
CA ILE A 87 10.22 10.46 11.32
C ILE A 87 9.73 9.35 12.27
N LYS A 88 9.18 8.27 11.72
CA LYS A 88 8.57 7.20 12.52
C LYS A 88 8.54 5.87 11.75
N ALA A 89 8.64 4.77 12.48
CA ALA A 89 8.34 3.42 11.99
C ALA A 89 7.12 2.90 12.76
N ILE A 90 6.14 2.37 12.02
CA ILE A 90 4.90 1.83 12.60
C ILE A 90 4.81 0.36 12.20
N ALA A 91 4.77 -0.53 13.18
CA ALA A 91 4.51 -1.94 12.93
C ALA A 91 3.08 -2.14 12.44
N VAL A 92 2.91 -2.96 11.40
CA VAL A 92 1.61 -3.34 10.82
C VAL A 92 1.55 -4.86 10.64
N GLY A 93 0.66 -5.35 9.78
CA GLY A 93 0.57 -6.76 9.44
C GLY A 93 1.72 -7.26 8.55
N LYS A 94 1.68 -8.56 8.21
CA LYS A 94 2.70 -9.17 7.34
C LYS A 94 2.53 -8.72 5.88
N LYS A 95 3.66 -8.46 5.24
CA LYS A 95 3.75 -8.10 3.81
C LYS A 95 2.83 -6.91 3.45
N PRO A 96 3.04 -5.72 4.04
CA PRO A 96 2.33 -4.52 3.62
C PRO A 96 2.69 -4.18 2.17
N GLN A 97 1.68 -3.97 1.31
CA GLN A 97 1.84 -3.79 -0.13
C GLN A 97 1.48 -2.37 -0.56
N GLU A 98 0.19 -2.09 -0.75
CA GLU A 98 -0.30 -0.86 -1.38
C GLU A 98 -0.81 0.14 -0.34
N ILE A 99 -0.81 1.42 -0.71
CA ILE A 99 -1.35 2.52 0.10
C ILE A 99 -2.42 3.25 -0.71
N ALA A 100 -3.57 3.55 -0.11
CA ALA A 100 -4.53 4.55 -0.60
C ALA A 100 -4.65 5.69 0.40
N LEU A 101 -4.96 6.90 -0.07
CA LEU A 101 -5.13 8.09 0.77
C LEU A 101 -6.55 8.61 0.73
N SER A 102 -7.11 8.86 1.91
CA SER A 102 -8.34 9.61 2.10
C SER A 102 -8.02 10.95 2.76
N LYS A 103 -8.35 12.05 2.08
CA LYS A 103 -8.25 13.41 2.67
C LYS A 103 -9.40 13.66 3.62
N GLN A 104 -10.59 13.10 3.33
CA GLN A 104 -11.79 13.25 4.14
C GLN A 104 -11.60 12.73 5.57
N THR A 105 -11.01 11.53 5.71
CA THR A 105 -10.80 10.87 7.01
C THR A 105 -9.38 10.99 7.53
N LYS A 106 -8.50 11.65 6.76
CA LYS A 106 -7.08 11.85 7.05
C LYS A 106 -6.28 10.55 7.20
N GLN A 107 -6.65 9.52 6.45
CA GLN A 107 -6.11 8.18 6.59
C GLN A 107 -5.27 7.77 5.37
N MET A 108 -4.15 7.12 5.64
CA MET A 108 -3.50 6.17 4.74
C MET A 108 -4.11 4.80 5.01
N LEU A 109 -4.63 4.12 4.00
CA LEU A 109 -5.14 2.75 4.07
C LEU A 109 -4.11 1.81 3.43
N ILE A 110 -3.67 0.80 4.17
CA ILE A 110 -2.56 -0.07 3.80
C ILE A 110 -3.06 -1.52 3.73
N THR A 111 -2.81 -2.21 2.64
CA THR A 111 -3.05 -3.66 2.56
C THR A 111 -1.88 -4.45 3.12
N CYS A 112 -2.14 -5.39 4.01
CA CYS A 112 -1.15 -6.35 4.53
C CYS A 112 -1.50 -7.74 3.99
N MET A 113 -0.87 -8.12 2.88
CA MET A 113 -1.34 -9.20 2.01
C MET A 113 -1.30 -10.57 2.69
N GLU A 114 -0.26 -10.83 3.48
CA GLU A 114 -0.02 -12.16 4.06
C GLU A 114 -0.27 -12.19 5.57
N ASP A 115 -0.93 -11.16 6.10
CA ASP A 115 -1.23 -11.09 7.52
C ASP A 115 -2.16 -12.22 7.97
N ASP A 116 -2.02 -12.64 9.23
CA ASP A 116 -2.92 -13.65 9.78
C ASP A 116 -4.30 -13.02 9.97
N SER A 117 -5.36 -13.74 9.63
CA SER A 117 -6.74 -13.26 9.77
C SER A 117 -7.48 -14.05 10.86
N PRO A 118 -8.26 -13.36 11.73
CA PRO A 118 -9.13 -14.05 12.69
C PRO A 118 -10.37 -14.69 12.01
N ASN A 119 -10.71 -14.24 10.81
CA ASN A 119 -11.86 -14.76 10.06
C ASN A 119 -11.50 -16.08 9.36
N PRO A 120 -12.26 -17.17 9.57
CA PRO A 120 -12.03 -18.43 8.89
C PRO A 120 -12.01 -18.28 7.36
N GLY A 121 -11.08 -18.97 6.70
CA GLY A 121 -10.94 -18.95 5.24
C GLY A 121 -10.48 -17.61 4.65
N SER A 122 -10.11 -16.64 5.49
CA SER A 122 -9.60 -15.33 5.07
C SER A 122 -8.10 -15.21 5.32
N LYS A 123 -7.43 -14.32 4.59
CA LYS A 123 -6.00 -14.04 4.74
C LYS A 123 -5.70 -12.57 4.43
N GLY A 124 -4.88 -11.95 5.26
CA GLY A 124 -4.51 -10.55 5.17
C GLY A 124 -5.45 -9.62 5.93
N SER A 125 -5.02 -8.37 6.04
CA SER A 125 -5.69 -7.31 6.78
C SER A 125 -5.52 -5.96 6.07
N VAL A 126 -6.26 -4.94 6.51
CA VAL A 126 -6.03 -3.55 6.14
C VAL A 126 -5.68 -2.74 7.39
N TYR A 127 -4.69 -1.86 7.30
CA TYR A 127 -4.38 -0.90 8.37
C TYR A 127 -4.77 0.50 7.92
N LEU A 128 -5.28 1.30 8.85
CA LEU A 128 -5.58 2.71 8.66
C LEU A 128 -4.68 3.50 9.59
N ILE A 129 -3.88 4.39 9.01
CA ILE A 129 -2.96 5.26 9.75
C ILE A 129 -3.37 6.70 9.50
N ASN A 130 -3.73 7.42 10.56
CA ASN A 130 -3.95 8.86 10.46
C ASN A 130 -2.61 9.54 10.10
N TYR A 131 -2.55 10.23 8.96
CA TYR A 131 -1.27 10.78 8.47
C TYR A 131 -0.78 12.02 9.22
N GLU A 132 -1.60 12.60 10.10
CA GLU A 132 -1.22 13.71 10.98
C GLU A 132 -0.80 13.22 12.37
N THR A 133 -1.58 12.32 12.97
CA THR A 133 -1.39 11.87 14.37
C THR A 133 -0.63 10.56 14.50
N PHE A 134 -0.52 9.80 13.40
CA PHE A 134 0.03 8.44 13.36
C PHE A 134 -0.73 7.42 14.21
N GLU A 135 -1.96 7.76 14.63
CA GLU A 135 -2.88 6.80 15.21
C GLU A 135 -3.18 5.70 14.20
N THR A 136 -3.12 4.46 14.66
CA THR A 136 -3.15 3.28 13.81
C THR A 136 -4.30 2.37 14.22
N ARG A 137 -5.06 1.90 13.25
CA ARG A 137 -6.17 0.96 13.44
C ARG A 137 -6.08 -0.18 12.44
N ARG A 138 -6.27 -1.41 12.89
CA ARG A 138 -6.43 -2.60 12.06
C ARG A 138 -7.90 -2.78 11.66
N LEU A 139 -8.13 -3.22 10.43
CA LEU A 139 -9.40 -3.65 9.86
C LEU A 139 -9.26 -5.08 9.35
N ASP A 140 -10.03 -5.99 9.94
CA ASP A 140 -10.18 -7.35 9.49
C ASP A 140 -11.42 -7.45 8.58
N GLY A 141 -11.31 -8.25 7.52
CA GLY A 141 -12.38 -8.47 6.56
C GLY A 141 -12.32 -9.89 6.02
N ALA A 142 -13.31 -10.25 5.19
CA ALA A 142 -13.28 -11.50 4.45
C ALA A 142 -12.38 -11.36 3.21
N PHE A 143 -11.12 -10.97 3.45
CA PHE A 143 -10.08 -10.77 2.44
C PHE A 143 -9.39 -12.09 2.11
N TYR A 144 -8.75 -12.16 0.96
CA TYR A 144 -7.79 -13.22 0.70
C TYR A 144 -6.62 -12.71 -0.13
N GLN A 145 -5.52 -12.42 0.54
CA GLN A 145 -4.35 -11.76 -0.03
C GLN A 145 -4.71 -10.38 -0.61
N PRO A 146 -5.20 -9.44 0.23
CA PRO A 146 -5.50 -8.08 -0.18
C PRO A 146 -4.22 -7.41 -0.71
N HIS A 147 -4.32 -6.77 -1.87
CA HIS A 147 -3.21 -6.08 -2.52
C HIS A 147 -3.66 -4.69 -2.96
N GLY A 148 -4.36 -4.57 -4.10
CA GLY A 148 -4.87 -3.29 -4.57
C GLY A 148 -5.84 -2.65 -3.56
N ILE A 149 -5.71 -1.34 -3.36
CA ILE A 149 -6.61 -0.56 -2.52
C ILE A 149 -6.79 0.83 -3.12
N ALA A 150 -8.01 1.37 -3.06
CA ALA A 150 -8.31 2.71 -3.56
C ALA A 150 -9.37 3.39 -2.67
N ALA A 151 -9.23 4.69 -2.44
CA ALA A 151 -10.17 5.49 -1.64
C ALA A 151 -10.88 6.53 -2.52
N ASP A 152 -12.21 6.56 -2.45
CA ASP A 152 -13.11 7.48 -3.16
C ASP A 152 -13.80 8.39 -2.13
N ASP A 153 -13.11 9.47 -1.74
CA ASP A 153 -13.63 10.49 -0.82
C ASP A 153 -14.96 11.09 -1.32
N SER A 154 -15.16 11.18 -2.65
CA SER A 154 -16.39 11.75 -3.23
C SER A 154 -17.62 10.90 -2.94
N LYS A 155 -17.42 9.59 -2.71
CA LYS A 155 -18.48 8.63 -2.37
C LYS A 155 -18.40 8.13 -0.92
N GLY A 156 -17.43 8.62 -0.14
CA GLY A 156 -17.17 8.15 1.22
C GLY A 156 -16.90 6.65 1.29
N GLN A 157 -16.15 6.09 0.33
CA GLN A 157 -15.93 4.65 0.21
C GLN A 157 -14.48 4.30 -0.11
N PHE A 158 -14.08 3.08 0.19
CA PHE A 158 -12.84 2.50 -0.33
C PHE A 158 -13.03 1.07 -0.81
N TYR A 159 -12.13 0.63 -1.68
CA TYR A 159 -12.17 -0.65 -2.37
C TYR A 159 -10.92 -1.44 -1.98
N VAL A 160 -11.10 -2.70 -1.59
CA VAL A 160 -10.00 -3.61 -1.28
C VAL A 160 -10.04 -4.78 -2.26
N LEU A 161 -8.97 -4.96 -3.02
CA LEU A 161 -8.83 -5.99 -4.04
C LEU A 161 -8.00 -7.14 -3.47
N SER A 162 -8.61 -8.32 -3.41
CA SER A 162 -7.99 -9.57 -2.98
C SER A 162 -7.51 -10.35 -4.20
N ARG A 163 -6.22 -10.69 -4.21
CA ARG A 163 -5.59 -11.42 -5.32
C ARG A 163 -6.09 -12.84 -5.45
N ASN A 164 -6.41 -13.47 -4.31
CA ASN A 164 -6.81 -14.88 -4.24
C ASN A 164 -5.79 -15.83 -4.91
N TYR A 165 -4.50 -15.50 -4.83
CA TYR A 165 -3.46 -16.13 -5.64
C TYR A 165 -3.20 -17.60 -5.28
N THR A 166 -3.30 -17.97 -4.00
CA THR A 166 -3.08 -19.36 -3.56
C THR A 166 -4.36 -20.20 -3.61
N SER A 167 -4.19 -21.53 -3.69
CA SER A 167 -5.29 -22.49 -3.86
C SER A 167 -6.29 -22.55 -2.71
N ASN A 168 -5.93 -22.01 -1.54
CA ASN A 168 -6.69 -22.16 -0.29
C ASN A 168 -7.71 -21.03 -0.06
N GLY A 169 -7.78 -20.04 -0.95
CA GLY A 169 -8.76 -18.97 -0.85
C GLY A 169 -10.14 -19.34 -1.40
N PRO A 170 -11.10 -18.40 -1.42
CA PRO A 170 -12.44 -18.64 -1.96
C PRO A 170 -12.42 -19.17 -3.40
N ALA A 171 -13.33 -20.09 -3.73
CA ALA A 171 -13.47 -20.62 -5.08
C ALA A 171 -14.00 -19.53 -6.03
N PRO A 172 -13.38 -19.31 -7.20
CA PRO A 172 -13.95 -18.48 -8.26
C PRO A 172 -15.35 -18.97 -8.65
N HIS A 173 -16.27 -18.04 -8.93
CA HIS A 173 -17.57 -18.38 -9.50
C HIS A 173 -17.43 -18.90 -10.94
N HIS A 174 -16.41 -18.43 -11.68
CA HIS A 174 -16.01 -19.00 -12.97
C HIS A 174 -14.48 -19.19 -13.06
N PRO A 175 -13.98 -20.31 -13.59
CA PRO A 175 -12.54 -20.47 -13.82
C PRO A 175 -12.07 -19.57 -14.97
N SER A 176 -10.96 -18.86 -14.76
CA SER A 176 -10.27 -18.11 -15.81
C SER A 176 -9.47 -19.06 -16.71
N ASN A 177 -9.50 -18.80 -18.02
CA ASN A 177 -8.67 -19.51 -19.00
C ASN A 177 -7.17 -19.18 -18.88
N CYS A 178 -6.80 -18.10 -18.18
CA CYS A 178 -5.43 -17.62 -18.06
C CYS A 178 -4.62 -18.30 -16.94
N GLY A 179 -5.19 -19.32 -16.28
CA GLY A 179 -4.57 -19.98 -15.14
C GLY A 179 -4.66 -19.17 -13.85
N GLY A 180 -4.69 -19.85 -12.70
CA GLY A 180 -4.88 -19.23 -11.39
C GLY A 180 -6.35 -19.06 -11.00
N ARG A 181 -6.60 -18.37 -9.87
CA ARG A 181 -7.94 -18.11 -9.35
C ARG A 181 -8.29 -16.65 -9.59
N ASN A 182 -9.55 -16.39 -9.91
CA ASN A 182 -10.07 -15.03 -9.99
C ASN A 182 -9.94 -14.34 -8.63
N GLY A 183 -9.51 -13.09 -8.68
CA GLY A 183 -9.55 -12.23 -7.51
C GLY A 183 -10.95 -11.69 -7.29
N PHE A 184 -11.08 -10.84 -6.28
CA PHE A 184 -12.33 -10.14 -6.02
C PHE A 184 -12.06 -8.82 -5.33
N TYR A 185 -13.01 -7.89 -5.39
CA TYR A 185 -12.98 -6.70 -4.58
C TYR A 185 -14.18 -6.59 -3.66
N GLN A 186 -13.97 -5.89 -2.56
CA GLN A 186 -14.98 -5.55 -1.57
C GLN A 186 -14.98 -4.04 -1.36
N ILE A 187 -16.15 -3.49 -1.11
CA ILE A 187 -16.35 -2.05 -0.90
C ILE A 187 -16.65 -1.83 0.58
N PHE A 188 -16.07 -0.80 1.15
CA PHE A 188 -16.25 -0.42 2.54
C PHE A 188 -16.64 1.04 2.64
N ASP A 189 -17.44 1.36 3.65
CA ASP A 189 -17.68 2.75 4.03
C ASP A 189 -16.43 3.34 4.68
N LEU A 190 -16.03 4.54 4.25
CA LEU A 190 -14.77 5.14 4.65
C LEU A 190 -14.79 5.69 6.08
N LEU A 191 -15.97 5.98 6.63
CA LEU A 191 -16.12 6.49 7.99
C LEU A 191 -16.38 5.36 8.98
N THR A 192 -17.36 4.49 8.68
CA THR A 192 -17.75 3.42 9.61
C THR A 192 -16.84 2.20 9.51
N LEU A 193 -16.11 2.06 8.40
CA LEU A 193 -15.32 0.87 8.02
C LEU A 193 -16.17 -0.39 7.82
N GLU A 194 -17.50 -0.24 7.75
CA GLU A 194 -18.39 -1.35 7.49
C GLU A 194 -18.32 -1.78 6.03
N LYS A 195 -18.24 -3.09 5.80
CA LYS A 195 -18.31 -3.65 4.46
C LYS A 195 -19.70 -3.42 3.88
N ARG A 196 -19.76 -2.91 2.65
CA ARG A 196 -21.01 -2.81 1.87
C ARG A 196 -21.42 -4.18 1.32
N PRO A 197 -22.71 -4.41 1.05
CA PRO A 197 -23.18 -5.66 0.47
C PRO A 197 -22.45 -6.00 -0.84
N GLY A 198 -22.06 -7.27 -0.97
CA GLY A 198 -21.44 -7.81 -2.15
C GLY A 198 -19.95 -8.13 -2.02
N THR A 199 -19.52 -9.01 -2.92
CA THR A 199 -18.12 -9.32 -3.24
C THR A 199 -18.11 -9.47 -4.75
N PHE A 200 -17.24 -8.74 -5.43
CA PHE A 200 -17.29 -8.62 -6.89
C PHE A 200 -16.08 -9.29 -7.50
N GLU A 201 -16.31 -10.33 -8.30
CA GLU A 201 -15.24 -11.08 -8.94
C GLU A 201 -14.58 -10.26 -10.04
N VAL A 202 -13.26 -10.39 -10.14
CA VAL A 202 -12.41 -9.78 -11.17
C VAL A 202 -11.46 -10.84 -11.71
N PRO A 203 -10.82 -10.60 -12.88
CA PRO A 203 -9.83 -11.54 -13.41
C PRO A 203 -8.73 -11.88 -12.40
N ASN A 204 -7.95 -12.91 -12.72
CA ASN A 204 -6.83 -13.34 -11.90
C ASN A 204 -5.84 -12.21 -11.64
N ASP A 205 -5.32 -12.17 -10.42
CA ASP A 205 -4.27 -11.25 -9.98
C ASP A 205 -4.58 -9.73 -10.08
N PRO A 206 -5.68 -9.24 -9.47
CA PRO A 206 -5.97 -7.81 -9.39
C PRO A 206 -4.94 -7.09 -8.52
N TYR A 207 -3.91 -6.56 -9.17
CA TYR A 207 -2.71 -6.05 -8.51
C TYR A 207 -2.85 -4.60 -8.00
N SER A 208 -3.53 -3.75 -8.75
CA SER A 208 -3.70 -2.33 -8.42
C SER A 208 -5.14 -1.88 -8.65
N ALA A 209 -5.54 -0.80 -7.99
CA ALA A 209 -6.82 -0.16 -8.16
C ALA A 209 -6.64 1.35 -8.06
N ASP A 210 -7.47 2.07 -8.80
CA ASP A 210 -7.57 3.52 -8.67
C ASP A 210 -9.02 3.93 -8.92
N VAL A 211 -9.42 5.05 -8.34
CA VAL A 211 -10.75 5.63 -8.54
C VAL A 211 -10.61 6.86 -9.41
N ARG A 212 -11.31 6.87 -10.54
CA ARG A 212 -11.24 8.00 -11.46
C ARG A 212 -11.99 9.19 -10.86
N PHE A 213 -11.26 10.27 -10.57
CA PHE A 213 -11.86 11.58 -10.34
C PHE A 213 -12.54 12.04 -11.63
N LYS A 214 -13.82 12.44 -11.54
CA LYS A 214 -14.48 13.19 -12.61
C LYS A 214 -14.09 14.66 -12.54
#